data_AF-D1A6H0-F1
#
_entry.id   AF-D1A6H0-F1
#
_cell.length_a   1.000
_cell.length_b   1.000
_cell.length_c   1.000
_cell.angle_alpha   90.00
_cell.angle_beta   90.00
_cell.angle_gamma   90.00
#
_symmetry.space_group_name_H-M   'P 1'
#
loop_
_entity.id
_entity.type
_entity.pdbx_description
1 polymer ?
#
loop_
_entity_poly.entity_id
_entity_poly.type
_entity_poly.pdbx_seq_one_letter_code
_entity_poly.pdbx_strand_id
1 'polypeptide(L)'
;MILPSVKVLIGAVTAAIVLGAAGVTAYFAFFDGPKPRYETQAALRSALPVMAAAELQARGHPLSGPLTCTDLPGWNKHKLRVRCSGTTAARKPVQVIGAVEHAAAREYFTILIDGRPLVQNAPCLGADCRAGG
;
A
#
# COMPACT_ATOMS: atom_id res chain seq x y z
N MET A 1 48.38 66.96 7.53
CA MET A 1 48.63 66.26 6.24
C MET A 1 47.79 64.98 6.24
N ILE A 2 47.06 64.75 5.16
CA ILE A 2 45.91 63.86 5.02
C ILE A 2 46.36 62.40 4.89
N LEU A 3 45.73 61.45 5.61
CA LEU A 3 45.71 60.03 5.22
C LEU A 3 44.25 59.61 4.95
N PRO A 4 43.95 58.97 3.80
CA PRO A 4 42.60 58.74 3.33
C PRO A 4 41.96 57.48 3.95
N SER A 5 40.66 57.61 4.16
CA SER A 5 39.72 56.64 4.71
C SER A 5 39.61 55.36 3.85
N VAL A 6 39.85 54.19 4.45
CA VAL A 6 39.43 52.90 3.88
C VAL A 6 38.17 52.43 4.60
N LYS A 7 37.08 52.41 3.83
CA LYS A 7 35.72 52.09 4.22
C LYS A 7 35.58 50.64 4.72
N VAL A 8 34.80 50.55 5.79
CA VAL A 8 34.19 49.37 6.41
C VAL A 8 33.61 48.41 5.37
N LEU A 9 34.03 47.15 5.41
CA LEU A 9 33.32 45.99 4.86
C LEU A 9 33.08 44.99 5.98
N ILE A 10 32.18 45.35 6.90
CA ILE A 10 31.49 44.39 7.76
C ILE A 10 30.21 44.05 7.02
N GLY A 11 30.18 42.90 6.37
CA GLY A 11 29.02 42.43 5.65
C GLY A 11 29.17 40.96 5.29
N ALA A 12 28.14 40.18 5.64
CA ALA A 12 27.89 38.80 5.23
C ALA A 12 28.52 37.66 6.05
N VAL A 13 28.10 37.48 7.31
CA VAL A 13 28.02 36.12 7.91
C VAL A 13 26.81 36.00 8.86
N THR A 14 25.59 36.25 8.39
CA THR A 14 24.36 35.96 9.19
C THR A 14 23.14 35.62 8.32
N ALA A 15 23.32 34.93 7.19
CA ALA A 15 22.20 34.50 6.35
C ALA A 15 22.30 33.03 5.85
N ALA A 16 23.07 32.18 6.52
CA ALA A 16 23.31 30.81 6.05
C ALA A 16 22.70 29.69 6.92
N ILE A 17 21.96 30.00 8.00
CA ILE A 17 21.48 28.95 8.94
C ILE A 17 19.97 28.69 8.83
N VAL A 18 19.18 29.58 8.23
CA VAL A 18 17.70 29.39 8.15
C VAL A 18 17.25 28.59 6.91
N LEU A 19 18.11 28.44 5.89
CA LEU A 19 17.79 27.68 4.67
C LEU A 19 18.10 26.16 4.76
N GLY A 20 18.68 25.69 5.88
CA GLY A 20 18.97 24.27 6.08
C GLY A 20 17.78 23.45 6.57
N ALA A 21 16.85 24.05 7.32
CA ALA A 21 15.76 23.29 7.95
C ALA A 21 14.63 22.93 6.97
N ALA A 22 14.28 23.83 6.05
CA ALA A 22 13.17 23.62 5.11
C ALA A 22 13.53 22.68 3.94
N GLY A 23 14.79 22.72 3.47
CA GLY A 23 15.26 21.87 2.38
C GLY A 23 15.37 20.39 2.76
N VAL A 24 15.80 20.11 3.99
CA VAL A 24 15.95 18.74 4.50
C VAL A 24 14.58 18.07 4.69
N THR A 25 13.57 18.80 5.18
CA THR A 25 12.20 18.26 5.32
C THR A 25 11.55 17.92 3.98
N ALA A 26 11.75 18.76 2.95
CA ALA A 26 11.21 18.49 1.61
C ALA A 26 11.94 17.32 0.92
N TYR A 27 13.24 17.16 1.17
CA TYR A 27 14.02 16.05 0.63
C TYR A 27 13.49 14.71 1.15
N PHE A 28 13.29 14.54 2.47
CA PHE A 28 12.77 13.28 3.02
C PHE A 28 11.34 12.93 2.54
N ALA A 29 10.47 13.93 2.38
CA ALA A 29 9.12 13.72 1.86
C ALA A 29 9.09 13.24 0.39
N PHE A 30 10.16 13.44 -0.38
CA PHE A 30 10.26 13.03 -1.78
C PHE A 30 10.84 11.63 -2.00
N PHE A 31 11.60 11.08 -1.04
CA PHE A 31 12.25 9.75 -1.18
C PHE A 31 11.48 8.59 -0.54
N ASP A 32 10.50 8.87 0.31
CA ASP A 32 9.52 7.86 0.71
C ASP A 32 8.51 7.67 -0.43
N GLY A 33 8.95 6.97 -1.48
CA GLY A 33 8.06 6.48 -2.53
C GLY A 33 6.89 5.69 -1.92
N PRO A 34 5.76 5.57 -2.64
CA PRO A 34 4.59 4.85 -2.13
C PRO A 34 5.00 3.44 -1.70
N LYS A 35 4.66 3.06 -0.46
CA LYS A 35 4.88 1.71 0.06
C LYS A 35 3.58 0.91 -0.09
N PRO A 36 3.65 -0.38 -0.41
CA PRO A 36 2.46 -1.23 -0.38
C PRO A 36 1.89 -1.29 1.04
N ARG A 37 0.58 -1.50 1.16
CA ARG A 37 -0.13 -1.63 2.44
C ARG A 37 0.31 -2.88 3.20
N TYR A 38 0.76 -3.92 2.49
CA TYR A 38 1.22 -5.16 3.09
C TYR A 38 2.73 -5.36 2.89
N GLU A 39 3.46 -5.27 4.00
CA GLU A 39 4.93 -5.40 3.99
C GLU A 39 5.44 -6.85 4.01
N THR A 40 4.61 -7.79 4.45
CA THR A 40 5.02 -9.19 4.63
C THR A 40 3.98 -10.18 4.15
N GLN A 41 4.43 -11.38 3.78
CA GLN A 41 3.58 -12.51 3.40
C GLN A 41 2.56 -12.85 4.49
N ALA A 42 3.00 -12.84 5.77
CA ALA A 42 2.14 -13.10 6.91
C ALA A 42 1.07 -12.01 7.09
N ALA A 43 1.44 -10.73 6.92
CA ALA A 43 0.50 -9.61 6.99
C ALA A 43 -0.58 -9.77 5.91
N LEU A 44 -0.19 -10.00 4.65
CA LEU A 44 -1.14 -10.24 3.57
C LEU A 44 -2.05 -11.45 3.84
N ARG A 45 -1.48 -12.57 4.30
CA ARG A 45 -2.24 -13.80 4.61
C ARG A 45 -3.25 -13.61 5.73
N SER A 46 -2.94 -12.78 6.73
CA SER A 46 -3.84 -12.49 7.84
C SER A 46 -4.96 -11.52 7.46
N ALA A 47 -4.69 -10.53 6.62
CA ALA A 47 -5.64 -9.48 6.26
C ALA A 47 -6.62 -9.89 5.15
N LEU A 48 -6.13 -10.64 4.16
CA LEU A 48 -6.91 -11.02 2.98
C LEU A 48 -8.27 -11.69 3.28
N PRO A 49 -8.40 -12.66 4.21
CA PRO A 49 -9.69 -13.30 4.45
C PRO A 49 -10.74 -12.33 4.99
N VAL A 50 -10.34 -11.40 5.86
CA VAL A 50 -11.25 -10.42 6.48
C VAL A 50 -11.72 -9.39 5.44
N MET A 51 -10.79 -8.85 4.65
CA MET A 51 -11.14 -7.89 3.60
C MET A 51 -12.03 -8.51 2.53
N ALA A 52 -11.72 -9.73 2.10
CA ALA A 52 -12.51 -10.40 1.08
C ALA A 52 -13.89 -10.79 1.59
N ALA A 53 -14.02 -11.21 2.86
CA ALA A 53 -15.31 -11.44 3.48
C ALA A 53 -16.15 -10.15 3.51
N ALA A 54 -15.55 -9.01 3.86
CA ALA A 54 -16.23 -7.73 3.84
C ALA A 54 -16.66 -7.29 2.43
N GLU A 55 -15.81 -7.50 1.42
CA GLU A 55 -16.12 -7.19 0.02
C GLU A 55 -17.26 -8.07 -0.51
N LEU A 56 -17.20 -9.38 -0.24
CA LEU A 56 -18.23 -10.34 -0.62
C LEU A 56 -19.57 -10.01 0.05
N GLN A 57 -19.55 -9.68 1.35
CA GLN A 57 -20.73 -9.26 2.09
C GLN A 57 -21.36 -8.01 1.47
N ALA A 58 -20.55 -6.99 1.19
CA ALA A 58 -21.01 -5.73 0.61
C ALA A 58 -21.63 -5.92 -0.79
N ARG A 59 -21.24 -6.97 -1.51
CA ARG A 59 -21.75 -7.32 -2.84
C ARG A 59 -22.87 -8.38 -2.82
N GLY A 60 -23.40 -8.72 -1.65
CA GLY A 60 -24.53 -9.66 -1.52
C GLY A 60 -24.13 -11.14 -1.67
N HIS A 61 -22.87 -11.48 -1.43
CA HIS A 61 -22.35 -12.85 -1.48
C HIS A 61 -21.80 -13.28 -0.11
N PRO A 62 -22.62 -13.31 0.96
CA PRO A 62 -22.16 -13.70 2.30
C PRO A 62 -21.48 -15.07 2.26
N LEU A 63 -20.41 -15.23 3.03
CA LEU A 63 -19.72 -16.51 3.19
C LEU A 63 -20.49 -17.42 4.16
N SER A 64 -20.41 -18.73 3.94
CA SER A 64 -20.97 -19.72 4.88
C SER A 64 -20.07 -19.97 6.10
N GLY A 65 -18.85 -19.44 6.08
CA GLY A 65 -17.82 -19.62 7.10
C GLY A 65 -16.56 -18.82 6.78
N PRO A 66 -15.52 -18.89 7.62
CA PRO A 66 -14.26 -18.20 7.36
C PRO A 66 -13.57 -18.73 6.10
N LEU A 67 -12.80 -17.87 5.43
CA LEU A 67 -11.93 -18.27 4.33
C LEU A 67 -10.66 -18.92 4.89
N THR A 68 -10.22 -19.99 4.25
CA THR A 68 -8.93 -20.65 4.53
C THR A 68 -7.88 -20.11 3.57
N CYS A 69 -6.77 -19.59 4.09
CA CYS A 69 -5.72 -18.95 3.29
C CYS A 69 -4.41 -19.71 3.35
N THR A 70 -3.73 -19.78 2.20
CA THR A 70 -2.41 -20.38 2.03
C THR A 70 -1.52 -19.50 1.16
N ASP A 71 -0.22 -19.65 1.34
CA ASP A 71 0.77 -18.98 0.51
C ASP A 71 0.83 -19.63 -0.87
N LEU A 72 0.98 -18.82 -1.93
CA LEU A 72 1.08 -19.30 -3.31
C LEU A 72 2.54 -19.42 -3.75
N PRO A 73 2.91 -20.46 -4.53
CA PRO A 73 4.28 -20.60 -5.05
C PRO A 73 4.82 -19.35 -5.75
N GLY A 74 6.13 -19.14 -5.59
CA GLY A 74 6.83 -17.97 -6.11
C GLY A 74 6.72 -16.72 -5.23
N TRP A 75 6.14 -16.82 -4.02
CA TRP A 75 6.21 -15.75 -3.04
C TRP A 75 7.65 -15.60 -2.51
N ASN A 76 8.06 -14.35 -2.24
CA ASN A 76 9.32 -13.98 -1.62
C ASN A 76 9.22 -12.56 -1.04
N LYS A 77 10.30 -12.02 -0.47
CA LYS A 77 10.35 -10.69 0.13
C LYS A 77 9.99 -9.51 -0.80
N HIS A 78 9.97 -9.71 -2.12
CA HIS A 78 9.61 -8.69 -3.11
C HIS A 78 8.27 -8.94 -3.77
N LYS A 79 7.75 -10.17 -3.72
CA LYS A 79 6.50 -10.59 -4.34
C LYS A 79 5.71 -11.43 -3.36
N LEU A 80 4.67 -10.85 -2.77
CA LEU A 80 3.78 -11.57 -1.86
C LEU A 80 2.64 -12.17 -2.66
N ARG A 81 2.21 -13.39 -2.31
CA ARG A 81 1.13 -14.09 -3.03
C ARG A 81 0.35 -14.98 -2.08
N VAL A 82 -0.94 -14.73 -1.92
CA VAL A 82 -1.83 -15.50 -1.06
C VAL A 82 -3.04 -15.94 -1.87
N ARG A 83 -3.49 -17.17 -1.63
CA ARG A 83 -4.80 -17.65 -2.06
C ARG A 83 -5.65 -17.93 -0.83
N CYS A 84 -6.90 -17.51 -0.86
CA CYS A 84 -7.91 -17.97 0.09
C CYS A 84 -9.04 -18.70 -0.65
N SER A 85 -9.63 -19.68 0.02
CA SER A 85 -10.78 -20.43 -0.49
C SER A 85 -11.86 -20.57 0.57
N GLY A 86 -13.09 -20.77 0.12
CA GLY A 86 -14.24 -21.03 0.96
C GLY A 86 -15.50 -21.15 0.12
N THR A 87 -16.64 -20.92 0.74
CA THR A 87 -17.95 -21.10 0.09
C THR A 87 -18.89 -19.97 0.51
N THR A 88 -19.73 -19.52 -0.41
CA THR A 88 -20.83 -18.60 -0.07
C THR A 88 -21.95 -19.33 0.67
N ALA A 89 -22.84 -18.59 1.34
CA ALA A 89 -24.07 -19.12 1.93
C ALA A 89 -24.95 -19.82 0.89
N ALA A 90 -24.87 -19.40 -0.38
CA ALA A 90 -25.52 -20.04 -1.52
C ALA A 90 -24.76 -21.27 -2.08
N ARG A 91 -23.80 -21.82 -1.31
CA ARG A 91 -22.98 -22.99 -1.65
C ARG A 91 -22.14 -22.85 -2.93
N LYS A 92 -21.84 -21.62 -3.34
CA LYS A 92 -20.93 -21.38 -4.48
C LYS A 92 -19.48 -21.33 -3.99
N PRO A 93 -18.53 -22.01 -4.67
CA PRO A 93 -17.13 -21.96 -4.28
C PRO A 93 -16.58 -20.55 -4.51
N VAL A 94 -15.74 -20.10 -3.58
CA VAL A 94 -15.08 -18.80 -3.61
C VAL A 94 -13.58 -19.02 -3.67
N GLN A 95 -12.91 -18.25 -4.53
CA GLN A 95 -11.45 -18.13 -4.52
C GLN A 95 -11.06 -16.66 -4.48
N VAL A 96 -10.13 -16.34 -3.61
CA VAL A 96 -9.57 -15.00 -3.46
C VAL A 96 -8.07 -15.09 -3.69
N ILE A 97 -7.53 -14.19 -4.50
CA ILE A 97 -6.10 -14.11 -4.78
C ILE A 97 -5.67 -12.69 -4.43
N GLY A 98 -4.68 -12.58 -3.55
CA GLY A 98 -3.99 -11.32 -3.25
C GLY A 98 -2.54 -11.42 -3.68
N ALA A 99 -2.04 -10.39 -4.35
CA ALA A 99 -0.65 -10.28 -4.76
C ALA A 99 -0.13 -8.88 -4.48
N VAL A 100 1.13 -8.78 -4.03
CA VAL A 100 1.82 -7.52 -3.78
C VAL A 100 3.19 -7.57 -4.42
N GLU A 101 3.57 -6.50 -5.11
CA GLU A 101 4.90 -6.32 -5.72
C GLU A 101 5.55 -5.07 -5.13
N HIS A 102 6.52 -5.27 -4.23
CA HIS A 102 7.18 -4.18 -3.50
C HIS A 102 7.94 -3.23 -4.44
N ALA A 103 8.62 -3.78 -5.46
CA ALA A 103 9.42 -2.97 -6.38
C ALA A 103 8.59 -1.94 -7.16
N ALA A 104 7.31 -2.24 -7.40
CA ALA A 104 6.39 -1.35 -8.10
C ALA A 104 5.39 -0.67 -7.15
N ALA A 105 5.42 -1.00 -5.85
CA ALA A 105 4.41 -0.61 -4.86
C ALA A 105 2.97 -0.90 -5.33
N ARG A 106 2.76 -2.08 -5.94
CA ARG A 106 1.46 -2.46 -6.49
C ARG A 106 0.85 -3.62 -5.72
N GLU A 107 -0.46 -3.57 -5.57
CA GLU A 107 -1.26 -4.62 -5.00
C GLU A 107 -2.35 -5.01 -6.00
N TYR A 108 -2.74 -6.28 -6.01
CA TYR A 108 -3.77 -6.79 -6.89
C TYR A 108 -4.61 -7.82 -6.16
N PHE A 109 -5.93 -7.62 -6.22
CA PHE A 109 -6.90 -8.50 -5.60
C PHE A 109 -7.89 -8.99 -6.64
N THR A 110 -8.12 -10.31 -6.64
CA THR A 110 -9.11 -10.97 -7.49
C THR A 110 -9.99 -11.85 -6.62
N ILE A 111 -11.31 -11.73 -6.78
CA ILE A 111 -12.32 -12.60 -6.15
C ILE A 111 -13.10 -13.30 -7.25
N LEU A 112 -13.13 -14.62 -7.19
CA LEU A 112 -13.90 -15.49 -8.06
C LEU A 112 -15.03 -16.14 -7.26
N ILE A 113 -16.22 -16.18 -7.84
CA ILE A 113 -17.33 -17.01 -7.36
C ILE A 113 -17.68 -17.98 -8.49
N ASP A 114 -17.65 -19.27 -8.19
CA ASP A 114 -17.95 -20.32 -9.18
C ASP A 114 -17.08 -20.19 -10.44
N GLY A 115 -15.80 -19.85 -10.24
CA GLY A 115 -14.83 -19.62 -11.31
C GLY A 115 -15.00 -18.29 -12.08
N ARG A 116 -16.06 -17.51 -11.82
CA ARG A 116 -16.33 -16.24 -12.50
C ARG A 116 -15.81 -15.06 -11.68
N PRO A 117 -15.13 -14.08 -12.31
CA PRO A 117 -14.62 -12.92 -11.60
C PRO A 117 -15.74 -12.01 -11.11
N LEU A 118 -15.76 -11.75 -9.80
CA LEU A 118 -16.57 -10.70 -9.16
C LEU A 118 -15.75 -9.42 -8.98
N VAL A 119 -14.48 -9.58 -8.59
CA VAL A 119 -13.48 -8.51 -8.50
C VAL A 119 -12.26 -9.02 -9.26
N GLN A 120 -11.66 -8.18 -10.11
CA GLN A 120 -10.53 -8.59 -10.95
C GLN A 120 -9.44 -7.54 -10.92
N ASN A 121 -8.22 -7.95 -10.54
CA ASN A 121 -7.03 -7.11 -10.49
C ASN A 121 -7.25 -5.73 -9.83
N ALA A 122 -8.10 -5.68 -8.80
CA ALA A 122 -8.37 -4.44 -8.09
C ALA A 122 -7.12 -4.02 -7.31
N PRO A 123 -6.73 -2.74 -7.32
CA PRO A 123 -5.55 -2.25 -6.62
C PRO A 123 -5.74 -2.16 -5.10
N CYS A 124 -6.97 -2.37 -4.63
CA CYS A 124 -7.38 -2.22 -3.24
C CYS A 124 -8.61 -3.12 -2.99
N LEU A 125 -8.72 -3.67 -1.78
CA LEU A 125 -9.86 -4.49 -1.36
C LEU A 125 -10.36 -4.07 0.02
N GLY A 126 -11.69 -3.98 0.21
CA GLY A 126 -12.30 -3.63 1.50
C GLY A 126 -12.98 -2.25 1.52
N ALA A 127 -13.48 -1.88 2.70
CA ALA A 127 -14.33 -0.69 2.87
C ALA A 127 -13.60 0.62 2.54
N ASP A 128 -12.36 0.78 3.00
CA ASP A 128 -11.54 1.98 2.76
C ASP A 128 -11.32 2.25 1.27
N CYS A 129 -11.34 1.19 0.45
CA CYS A 129 -11.15 1.28 -0.99
C CYS A 129 -12.36 1.84 -1.73
N ARG A 130 -13.55 1.80 -1.13
CA ARG A 130 -14.79 2.31 -1.73
C ARG A 130 -15.03 3.79 -1.43
N ALA A 131 -14.35 4.36 -0.42
CA ALA A 131 -14.58 5.73 0.03
C ALA A 131 -13.78 6.81 -0.74
N GLY A 132 -12.85 6.41 -1.61
CA GLY A 132 -12.00 7.31 -2.39
C GLY A 132 -12.08 7.11 -3.91
N GLY A 133 -13.18 6.54 -4.40
CA GLY A 133 -13.46 6.35 -5.83
C GLY A 133 -14.22 7.50 -6.45
#